data_AF-A0A6S6YDI1-F1
#
_entry.id   AF-A0A6S6YDI1-F1
#
_cell.length_a   1.000
_cell.length_b   1.000
_cell.length_c   1.000
_cell.angle_alpha   90.00
_cell.angle_beta   90.00
_cell.angle_gamma   90.00
#
_symmetry.space_group_name_H-M   'P 1'
#
loop_
_entity.id
_entity.type
_entity.pdbx_description
1 polymer ?
#
loop_
_entity_poly.entity_id
_entity_poly.type
_entity_poly.pdbx_seq_one_letter_code
_entity_poly.pdbx_strand_id
1 'polypeptide(L)'
;MGLFEDVVINAKSAADVVGKKAEKFIDVSKLRINAADVNNEISKQFEALGRVVYDAKKTDNLSDELLDESVKTIDELYEQLDAINNQLSASSSKIICKKCGAENISDAAYCSKCGNKLHEEEEQQEGPKEE
;
A
#
# COMPACT_ATOMS: atom_id res chain seq x y z
N MET A 1 -1.08 -3.99 36.56
CA MET A 1 -1.35 -5.07 35.59
C MET A 1 -1.18 -4.45 34.22
N GLY A 2 -0.34 -5.02 33.36
CA GLY A 2 -0.23 -4.59 31.95
C GLY A 2 1.08 -3.89 31.56
N LEU A 3 2.22 -4.58 31.66
CA LEU A 3 3.46 -4.25 30.92
C LEU A 3 4.00 -5.46 30.14
N PHE A 4 3.28 -6.59 30.17
CA PHE A 4 3.63 -7.83 29.48
C PHE A 4 2.82 -8.08 28.21
N GLU A 5 1.89 -7.17 27.84
CA GLU A 5 1.01 -7.35 26.69
C GLU A 5 1.57 -6.75 25.38
N ASP A 6 2.47 -5.76 25.44
CA ASP A 6 3.03 -5.13 24.22
C ASP A 6 4.21 -5.89 23.60
N VAL A 7 4.98 -6.66 24.38
CA VAL A 7 6.15 -7.40 23.87
C VAL A 7 5.73 -8.63 23.03
N VAL A 8 4.55 -9.18 23.30
CA VAL A 8 4.03 -10.38 22.60
C VAL A 8 3.56 -10.06 21.17
N ILE A 9 3.25 -8.80 20.87
CA ILE A 9 2.76 -8.36 19.56
C ILE A 9 3.87 -8.45 18.50
N ASN A 10 5.13 -8.20 18.88
CA ASN A 10 6.24 -8.18 17.92
C ASN A 10 6.70 -9.61 17.50
N ALA A 11 6.61 -10.59 18.40
CA ALA A 11 6.95 -11.98 18.07
C ALA A 11 5.97 -12.61 17.07
N LYS A 12 4.69 -12.21 17.11
CA LYS A 12 3.65 -12.70 16.21
C LYS A 12 3.83 -12.13 14.79
N SER A 13 4.20 -10.85 14.70
CA SER A 13 4.50 -10.18 13.44
C SER A 13 5.73 -10.77 12.74
N ALA A 14 6.78 -11.15 13.48
CA ALA A 14 7.97 -11.78 12.88
C ALA A 14 7.70 -13.20 12.33
N ALA A 15 6.81 -13.96 12.98
CA ALA A 15 6.41 -15.30 12.51
C ALA A 15 5.53 -15.25 11.25
N ASP A 16 4.67 -14.23 11.12
CA ASP A 16 3.83 -14.01 9.93
C ASP A 16 4.66 -13.62 8.68
N VAL A 17 5.78 -12.93 8.87
CA VAL A 17 6.63 -12.42 7.78
C VAL A 17 7.49 -13.51 7.14
N VAL A 18 7.88 -14.55 7.87
CA VAL A 18 8.73 -15.65 7.33
C VAL A 18 7.93 -16.69 6.54
N GLY A 19 6.61 -16.84 6.81
CA GLY A 19 5.76 -17.83 6.14
C GLY A 19 5.23 -17.43 4.76
N LYS A 20 5.12 -16.14 4.44
CA LYS A 20 4.41 -15.64 3.23
C LYS A 20 5.30 -15.40 2.02
N LYS A 21 6.32 -16.24 1.80
CA LYS A 21 7.18 -16.18 0.59
C LYS A 21 6.65 -16.98 -0.61
N ALA A 22 5.35 -17.32 -0.63
CA ALA A 22 4.77 -18.24 -1.63
C ALA A 22 3.81 -17.63 -2.67
N GLU A 23 3.39 -16.36 -2.61
CA GLU A 23 2.50 -15.79 -3.63
C GLU A 23 2.92 -14.37 -4.02
N LYS A 24 3.67 -14.24 -5.12
CA LYS A 24 3.88 -12.97 -5.83
C LYS A 24 2.62 -12.56 -6.60
N PHE A 25 1.49 -12.43 -5.90
CA PHE A 25 0.29 -11.73 -6.33
C PHE A 25 -0.35 -11.13 -5.07
N ILE A 26 0.24 -10.07 -4.52
CA ILE A 26 -0.49 -9.27 -3.54
C ILE A 26 -1.56 -8.52 -4.32
N ASP A 27 -2.81 -8.96 -4.16
CA ASP A 27 -3.97 -8.33 -4.80
C ASP A 27 -3.93 -6.81 -4.55
N VAL A 28 -4.13 -6.03 -5.61
CA VAL A 28 -4.24 -4.56 -5.56
C VAL A 28 -5.25 -4.14 -4.48
N SER A 29 -6.29 -4.94 -4.27
CA SER A 29 -7.29 -4.74 -3.21
C SER A 29 -6.67 -4.82 -1.80
N LYS A 30 -5.75 -5.76 -1.56
CA LYS A 30 -5.02 -5.87 -0.28
C LYS A 30 -4.07 -4.69 -0.08
N LEU A 31 -3.36 -4.27 -1.14
CA LEU A 31 -2.50 -3.09 -1.07
C LEU A 31 -3.30 -1.82 -0.75
N ARG A 32 -4.50 -1.65 -1.32
CA ARG A 32 -5.39 -0.53 -1.02
C ARG A 32 -5.90 -0.55 0.43
N ILE A 33 -6.24 -1.73 0.95
CA ILE A 33 -6.63 -1.88 2.37
C ILE A 33 -5.45 -1.51 3.27
N ASN A 34 -4.26 -2.04 3.00
CA ASN A 34 -3.06 -1.70 3.78
C ASN A 34 -2.75 -0.19 3.75
N ALA A 35 -2.91 0.47 2.60
CA ALA A 35 -2.74 1.92 2.51
C ALA A 35 -3.77 2.68 3.35
N ALA A 36 -5.02 2.20 3.41
CA ALA A 36 -6.04 2.78 4.27
C ALA A 36 -5.73 2.56 5.76
N ASP A 37 -5.26 1.37 6.13
CA ASP A 37 -4.86 1.06 7.50
C ASP A 37 -3.69 1.92 7.96
N VAL A 38 -2.61 2.04 7.16
CA VAL A 38 -1.47 2.91 7.47
C VAL A 38 -1.90 4.37 7.60
N ASN A 39 -2.80 4.89 6.75
CA ASN A 39 -3.34 6.24 6.90
C ASN A 39 -4.12 6.44 8.22
N ASN A 40 -4.87 5.43 8.65
CA ASN A 40 -5.54 5.48 9.95
C ASN A 40 -4.54 5.48 11.10
N GLU A 41 -3.47 4.67 11.02
CA GLU A 41 -2.42 4.66 12.04
C GLU A 41 -1.66 6.00 12.10
N ILE A 42 -1.34 6.62 10.96
CA ILE A 42 -0.76 7.98 10.92
C ILE A 42 -1.67 8.97 11.66
N SER A 43 -2.97 8.92 11.39
CA SER A 43 -3.95 9.81 12.04
C SER A 43 -3.99 9.61 13.56
N LYS A 44 -3.98 8.35 14.02
CA LYS A 44 -3.92 8.02 15.46
C LYS A 44 -2.62 8.49 16.10
N GLN A 45 -1.49 8.36 15.40
CA GLN A 45 -0.19 8.77 15.93
C GLN A 45 -0.09 10.29 16.08
N PHE A 46 -0.63 11.06 15.12
CA PHE A 46 -0.76 12.51 15.27
C PHE A 46 -1.68 12.90 16.44
N GLU A 47 -2.78 12.17 16.64
CA GLU A 47 -3.67 12.40 17.78
C GLU A 47 -2.95 12.13 19.12
N ALA A 48 -2.20 11.02 19.21
CA ALA A 48 -1.41 10.67 20.39
C ALA A 48 -0.32 11.73 20.66
N LEU A 49 0.44 12.12 19.65
CA LEU A 49 1.43 13.19 19.73
C LEU A 49 0.80 14.51 20.22
N GLY A 50 -0.36 14.88 19.66
CA GLY A 50 -1.09 16.08 20.08
C GLY A 50 -1.49 16.06 21.56
N ARG A 51 -1.90 14.90 22.09
CA ARG A 51 -2.20 14.72 23.52
C ARG A 51 -0.94 14.90 24.37
N VAL A 52 0.17 14.30 23.98
CA VAL A 52 1.47 14.44 24.68
C VAL A 52 1.90 15.90 24.72
N VAL A 53 1.86 16.61 23.58
CA VAL A 53 2.22 18.03 23.50
C VAL A 53 1.31 18.90 24.37
N TYR A 54 -0.01 18.64 24.35
CA TYR A 54 -0.96 19.38 25.17
C TYR A 54 -0.68 19.19 26.67
N ASP A 55 -0.52 17.94 27.12
CA ASP A 55 -0.28 17.63 28.52
C ASP A 55 1.07 18.17 28.99
N ALA A 56 2.10 18.06 28.15
CA ALA A 56 3.41 18.64 28.41
C ALA A 56 3.33 20.16 28.55
N LYS A 57 2.57 20.84 27.68
CA LYS A 57 2.39 22.29 27.76
C LYS A 57 1.60 22.72 28.99
N LYS A 58 0.63 21.91 29.42
CA LYS A 58 -0.18 22.14 30.62
C LYS A 58 0.60 21.93 31.92
N THR A 59 1.54 20.99 31.93
CA THR A 59 2.30 20.59 33.12
C THR A 59 3.71 21.19 33.19
N ASP A 60 4.09 22.01 32.19
CA ASP A 60 5.45 22.56 32.01
C ASP A 60 6.53 21.46 32.00
N ASN A 61 6.18 20.30 31.46
CA ASN A 61 7.04 19.12 31.40
C ASN A 61 7.06 18.57 29.97
N LEU A 62 7.86 19.21 29.13
CA LEU A 62 8.15 18.76 27.77
C LEU A 62 9.33 17.79 27.80
N SER A 63 9.05 16.52 27.48
CA SER A 63 10.08 15.53 27.19
C SER A 63 10.35 15.50 25.69
N ASP A 64 11.44 16.13 25.26
CA ASP A 64 11.87 16.15 23.85
C ASP A 64 12.06 14.72 23.30
N GLU A 65 12.51 13.78 24.14
CA GLU A 65 12.68 12.36 23.79
C GLU A 65 11.37 11.71 23.30
N LEU A 66 10.24 12.00 23.95
CA LEU A 66 8.93 11.44 23.56
C LEU A 66 8.38 12.08 22.28
N LEU A 67 8.72 13.34 22.04
CA LEU A 67 8.37 14.05 20.81
C LEU A 67 9.18 13.49 19.64
N ASP A 68 10.49 13.33 19.80
CA ASP A 68 11.38 12.78 18.78
C ASP A 68 10.99 11.35 18.40
N GLU A 69 10.65 10.51 19.38
CA GLU A 69 10.16 9.15 19.11
C GLU A 69 8.85 9.17 18.32
N SER A 70 7.90 10.02 18.72
CA SER A 70 6.60 10.14 18.04
C SER A 70 6.75 10.62 16.59
N VAL A 71 7.61 11.61 16.34
CA VAL A 71 7.92 12.11 14.99
C VAL A 71 8.54 11.01 14.14
N LYS A 72 9.53 10.29 14.69
CA LYS A 72 10.18 9.20 13.98
C LYS A 72 9.19 8.09 13.59
N THR A 73 8.27 7.71 14.48
CA THR A 73 7.22 6.73 14.14
C THR A 73 6.31 7.24 13.01
N ILE A 74 5.96 8.52 13.00
CA ILE A 74 5.14 9.11 11.92
C ILE A 74 5.90 9.07 10.59
N ASP A 75 7.18 9.41 10.58
CA ASP A 75 8.02 9.35 9.39
C ASP A 75 8.12 7.93 8.83
N GLU A 76 8.34 6.93 9.70
CA GLU A 76 8.37 5.51 9.31
C GLU A 76 7.02 5.05 8.71
N LEU A 77 5.89 5.52 9.24
CA LEU A 77 4.57 5.22 8.67
C LEU A 77 4.36 5.87 7.29
N TYR A 78 4.87 7.09 7.08
CA TYR A 78 4.86 7.71 5.75
C TYR A 78 5.72 6.96 4.75
N GLU A 79 6.92 6.51 5.15
CA GLU A 79 7.76 5.67 4.29
C GLU A 79 7.07 4.36 3.89
N GLN A 80 6.35 3.73 4.82
CA GLN A 80 5.53 2.54 4.52
C GLN A 80 4.40 2.84 3.55
N LEU A 81 3.70 3.97 3.74
CA LEU A 81 2.63 4.39 2.84
C LEU A 81 3.15 4.64 1.43
N ASP A 82 4.30 5.31 1.30
CA ASP A 82 4.95 5.54 0.00
C ASP A 82 5.39 4.23 -0.66
N ALA A 83 5.93 3.28 0.09
CA ALA A 83 6.26 1.97 -0.44
C ALA A 83 5.02 1.24 -0.99
N ILE A 84 3.87 1.29 -0.28
CA ILE A 84 2.61 0.70 -0.74
C ILE A 84 2.09 1.42 -1.99
N ASN A 85 2.12 2.75 -2.01
CA ASN A 85 1.68 3.55 -3.16
C ASN A 85 2.56 3.30 -4.40
N ASN A 86 3.86 3.13 -4.21
CA ASN A 86 4.77 2.76 -5.30
C ASN A 86 4.42 1.37 -5.87
N GLN A 87 4.11 0.39 -5.03
CA GLN A 87 3.65 -0.93 -5.48
C GLN A 87 2.31 -0.84 -6.23
N LEU A 88 1.37 -0.02 -5.75
CA LEU A 88 0.10 0.25 -6.45
C LEU A 88 0.36 0.90 -7.82
N SER A 89 1.26 1.87 -7.91
CA SER A 89 1.59 2.54 -9.17
C SER A 89 2.26 1.60 -10.18
N ALA A 90 3.17 0.73 -9.72
CA ALA A 90 3.82 -0.28 -10.56
C ALA A 90 2.80 -1.29 -11.12
N SER A 91 1.76 -1.62 -10.35
CA SER A 91 0.66 -2.47 -10.81
C SER A 91 -0.28 -1.80 -11.82
N SER A 92 -0.25 -0.46 -11.94
CA SER A 92 -1.11 0.33 -12.84
C SER A 92 -0.30 0.95 -13.98
N SER A 93 0.51 0.13 -14.65
CA SER A 93 1.19 0.57 -15.88
C SER A 93 0.16 1.12 -16.88
N LYS A 94 0.51 2.13 -17.67
CA LYS A 94 -0.42 2.76 -18.64
C LYS A 94 -0.06 2.32 -20.05
N ILE A 95 -1.07 2.09 -20.89
CA ILE A 95 -0.93 1.80 -22.32
C ILE A 95 -1.67 2.84 -23.14
N ILE A 96 -1.03 3.34 -24.21
CA ILE A 96 -1.66 4.25 -25.15
C ILE A 96 -2.35 3.45 -26.25
N CYS A 97 -3.63 3.75 -26.49
CA CYS A 97 -4.39 3.12 -27.56
C CYS A 97 -3.82 3.50 -28.93
N LYS A 98 -3.30 2.53 -29.68
CA LYS A 98 -2.77 2.71 -31.04
C LYS A 98 -3.78 3.32 -32.03
N LYS A 99 -5.09 3.14 -31.81
CA LYS A 99 -6.16 3.62 -32.71
C LYS A 99 -6.59 5.06 -32.46
N CYS A 100 -6.74 5.47 -31.20
CA CYS A 100 -7.35 6.76 -30.85
C CYS A 100 -6.47 7.66 -29.96
N GLY A 101 -5.30 7.17 -29.54
CA GLY A 101 -4.35 7.92 -28.71
C GLY A 101 -4.75 8.08 -27.24
N ALA A 102 -5.84 7.45 -26.78
CA ALA A 102 -6.24 7.52 -25.38
C ALA A 102 -5.29 6.73 -24.46
N GLU A 103 -4.97 7.27 -23.28
CA GLU A 103 -4.33 6.52 -22.19
C GLU A 103 -5.34 5.56 -21.54
N ASN A 104 -4.94 4.31 -21.34
CA ASN A 104 -5.71 3.28 -20.65
C ASN A 104 -4.81 2.55 -19.65
N ILE A 105 -5.40 1.84 -18.70
CA ILE A 105 -4.67 0.91 -17.82
C ILE A 105 -4.08 -0.24 -18.66
N SER A 106 -2.86 -0.67 -18.35
CA SER A 106 -2.12 -1.66 -19.13
C SER A 106 -2.74 -3.04 -19.09
N ASP A 107 -3.62 -3.34 -18.15
CA ASP A 107 -4.38 -4.59 -18.10
C ASP A 107 -5.73 -4.51 -18.84
N ALA A 108 -6.10 -3.32 -19.35
CA ALA A 108 -7.36 -3.17 -20.07
C ALA A 108 -7.31 -3.96 -21.37
N ALA A 109 -8.24 -4.90 -21.54
CA ALA A 109 -8.42 -5.63 -22.79
C ALA A 109 -8.86 -4.70 -23.94
N TYR A 110 -9.66 -3.67 -23.63
CA TYR A 110 -10.25 -2.74 -24.59
C TYR A 110 -10.07 -1.29 -24.18
N CYS A 111 -9.94 -0.41 -25.17
CA CYS A 111 -9.83 1.02 -24.95
C CYS A 111 -11.14 1.61 -24.41
N SER A 112 -11.08 2.31 -23.27
CA SER A 112 -12.23 2.95 -22.63
C SER A 112 -12.84 4.10 -23.45
N LYS A 113 -12.12 4.62 -24.45
CA LYS A 113 -12.58 5.71 -25.32
C LYS A 113 -13.18 5.23 -26.65
N CYS A 114 -12.58 4.22 -27.28
CA CYS A 114 -12.94 3.82 -28.65
C CYS A 114 -13.26 2.34 -28.84
N GLY A 115 -13.19 1.54 -27.76
CA GLY A 115 -13.45 0.10 -27.79
C GLY A 115 -12.40 -0.75 -28.52
N ASN A 116 -11.30 -0.16 -29.01
CA ASN A 116 -10.26 -0.94 -29.68
C ASN A 116 -9.55 -1.89 -28.71
N LYS A 117 -9.29 -3.12 -29.13
CA LYS A 117 -8.48 -4.08 -28.37
C LYS A 117 -7.07 -3.51 -28.16
N LEU A 118 -6.57 -3.56 -26.93
CA LEU A 118 -5.27 -2.96 -26.56
C LEU A 118 -4.15 -3.98 -26.53
N HIS A 119 -4.48 -5.25 -26.25
CA HIS A 119 -3.56 -6.38 -26.34
C HIS A 119 -3.90 -7.23 -27.55
N GLU A 120 -2.91 -7.37 -28.44
CA GLU A 120 -2.91 -8.42 -29.46
C GLU A 120 -2.53 -9.71 -28.71
N GLU A 121 -3.50 -10.59 -28.48
CA GLU A 121 -3.17 -11.96 -28.05
C GLU A 121 -2.29 -12.55 -29.15
N GLU A 122 -1.11 -13.05 -28.77
CA GLU A 122 -0.35 -13.96 -29.62
C GLU A 122 -1.22 -15.20 -29.83
N GLU A 123 -2.00 -15.15 -30.90
CA GLU A 123 -2.69 -16.28 -31.48
C GLU A 123 -1.61 -17.26 -31.94
N GLN A 124 -1.29 -18.23 -31.06
CA GLN A 124 -0.69 -19.47 -31.51
C GLN A 124 -1.68 -20.10 -32.49
N GLN A 125 -1.36 -19.89 -33.76
CA GLN A 125 -1.96 -20.54 -34.91
C GLN A 125 -1.90 -22.05 -34.73
N GLU A 126 -3.06 -22.71 -34.71
CA GLU A 126 -3.29 -23.93 -35.49
C GLU A 126 -4.75 -23.89 -36.00
N GLY A 127 -4.92 -23.44 -37.24
CA GLY A 127 -6.14 -23.63 -38.03
C GLY A 127 -6.19 -25.04 -38.67
N PRO A 128 -7.17 -25.31 -39.55
CA PRO A 128 -8.27 -26.25 -39.29
C PRO A 128 -8.35 -27.43 -40.29
N LYS A 129 -9.30 -28.36 -40.06
CA LYS A 129 -10.14 -29.14 -41.03
C LYS A 129 -10.91 -30.23 -40.24
N GLU A 130 -12.23 -30.15 -40.08
CA GLU A 130 -13.31 -30.59 -40.98
C GLU A 130 -13.35 -32.12 -41.26
N GLU A 131 -14.56 -32.67 -41.03
CA GLU A 131 -15.11 -34.04 -41.17
C GLU A 131 -14.81 -35.10 -40.09
#